data_AF-A0A818WZT3-F1
#
_entry.id   AF-A0A818WZT3-F1
#
_cell.length_a   1.000
_cell.length_b   1.000
_cell.length_c   1.000
_cell.angle_alpha   90.00
_cell.angle_beta   90.00
_cell.angle_gamma   90.00
#
_symmetry.space_group_name_H-M   'P 1'
#
loop_
_entity.id
_entity.type
_entity.pdbx_description
1 polymer ?
#
loop_
_entity_poly.entity_id
_entity_poly.type
_entity_poly.pdbx_seq_one_letter_code
_entity_poly.pdbx_strand_id
1 'polypeptide(L)'
;MKFRHIVSKRYTVCYYPFQIPTLNLLESDRSTLNVDQWILLSNLVHCFNEYSGYTFVERCIEQQNVSPLKLRFKYSSVCDFITMIKTNVQLVFKKNRDFLSLSQDDHIALLRGTVGYTTSLGGMFTLRHYKLYDYVPFYKSAEMGFQPSDVALSKLVMDGLDIDDTFIKLILAILVFSTTTCT
;
A
#
# COMPACT_ATOMS: atom_id res chain seq x y z
N MET A 1 -40.36 -10.83 32.43
CA MET A 1 -39.11 -10.93 31.63
C MET A 1 -38.14 -9.88 32.17
N LYS A 2 -37.06 -10.29 32.87
CA LYS A 2 -36.13 -9.41 33.59
C LYS A 2 -34.94 -9.04 32.70
N PHE A 3 -34.73 -7.75 32.44
CA PHE A 3 -33.50 -7.23 31.85
C PHE A 3 -32.38 -7.27 32.90
N ARG A 4 -31.28 -7.99 32.63
CA ARG A 4 -30.06 -7.90 33.44
C ARG A 4 -29.16 -6.81 32.84
N HIS A 5 -28.89 -5.80 33.67
CA HIS A 5 -27.80 -4.85 33.50
C HIS A 5 -26.47 -5.58 33.35
N ILE A 6 -25.76 -5.34 32.25
CA ILE A 6 -24.33 -5.64 32.15
C ILE A 6 -23.58 -4.34 32.46
N VAL A 7 -22.84 -4.41 33.56
CA VAL A 7 -22.02 -3.35 34.13
C VAL A 7 -20.86 -3.04 33.19
N SER A 8 -20.74 -1.77 32.79
CA SER A 8 -19.60 -1.20 32.08
C SER A 8 -18.35 -1.33 32.95
N LYS A 9 -17.42 -2.21 32.55
CA LYS A 9 -16.04 -2.16 33.05
C LYS A 9 -15.31 -1.05 32.30
N ARG A 10 -15.05 0.06 32.99
CA ARG A 10 -14.15 1.11 32.53
C ARG A 10 -12.73 0.54 32.52
N TYR A 11 -12.15 0.38 31.35
CA TYR A 11 -10.71 0.16 31.21
C TYR A 11 -10.01 1.50 31.39
N THR A 12 -9.20 1.61 32.44
CA THR A 12 -8.27 2.72 32.62
C THR A 12 -7.14 2.52 31.62
N VAL A 13 -7.13 3.29 30.54
CA VAL A 13 -6.03 3.32 29.58
C VAL A 13 -4.88 4.09 30.23
N CYS A 14 -3.85 3.37 30.68
CA CYS A 14 -2.59 3.97 31.10
C CYS A 14 -1.89 4.54 29.87
N TYR A 15 -2.00 5.85 29.66
CA TYR A 15 -1.17 6.59 28.71
C TYR A 15 0.28 6.61 29.24
N TYR A 16 1.12 5.71 28.76
CA TYR A 16 2.55 5.97 28.76
C TYR A 16 2.83 6.94 27.60
N PRO A 17 3.41 8.13 27.84
CA PRO A 17 3.93 8.94 26.76
C PRO A 17 5.11 8.18 26.15
N PHE A 18 4.86 7.46 25.06
CA PHE A 18 5.91 6.88 24.23
C PHE A 18 6.58 8.04 23.49
N GLN A 19 7.48 8.75 24.17
CA GLN A 19 8.40 9.65 23.51
C GLN A 19 9.42 8.79 22.75
N ILE A 20 9.18 8.60 21.46
CA ILE A 20 10.24 8.13 20.55
C ILE A 20 11.33 9.21 20.64
N PRO A 21 12.56 8.89 21.09
CA PRO A 21 13.64 9.85 21.11
C PRO A 21 13.80 10.38 19.69
N THR A 22 13.77 11.70 19.52
CA THR A 22 14.08 12.32 18.24
C THR A 22 15.58 12.12 18.03
N LEU A 23 15.94 11.04 17.35
CA LEU A 23 17.33 10.75 16.99
C LEU A 23 17.78 11.88 16.06
N ASN A 24 18.76 12.68 16.47
CA ASN A 24 19.35 13.70 15.60
C ASN A 24 20.21 13.00 14.54
N LEU A 25 19.55 12.54 13.47
CA LEU A 25 20.17 11.78 12.40
C LEU A 25 21.32 12.54 11.73
N LEU A 26 21.41 13.86 11.85
CA LEU A 26 22.51 14.66 11.28
C LEU A 26 23.83 14.54 12.07
N GLU A 27 23.77 14.27 13.37
CA GLU A 27 24.96 14.19 14.25
C GLU A 27 25.35 12.76 14.62
N SER A 28 24.41 11.82 14.49
CA SER A 28 24.62 10.40 14.79
C SER A 28 24.57 9.50 13.55
N ASP A 29 24.60 10.06 12.34
CA ASP A 29 24.54 9.25 11.13
C ASP A 29 25.79 8.40 10.99
N ARG A 30 25.67 7.12 11.37
CA ARG A 30 26.59 6.08 10.92
C ARG A 30 26.16 5.53 9.55
N SER A 31 25.32 6.27 8.81
CA SER A 31 24.93 5.88 7.46
C SER A 31 26.16 5.72 6.59
N THR A 32 26.23 4.58 5.92
CA THR A 32 27.23 4.29 4.90
C THR A 32 26.81 4.82 3.53
N LEU A 33 25.66 5.49 3.43
CA LEU A 33 25.15 6.05 2.18
C LEU A 33 25.87 7.36 1.86
N ASN A 34 26.33 7.48 0.61
CA ASN A 34 26.86 8.74 0.11
C ASN A 34 25.72 9.75 -0.19
N VAL A 35 26.08 10.98 -0.55
CA VAL A 35 25.12 12.07 -0.80
C VAL A 35 24.10 11.71 -1.88
N ASP A 36 24.53 11.09 -2.98
CA ASP A 36 23.65 10.72 -4.09
C ASP A 36 22.67 9.62 -3.69
N GLN A 37 23.12 8.65 -2.91
CA GLN A 37 22.27 7.59 -2.35
C GLN A 37 21.24 8.15 -1.36
N TRP A 38 21.63 9.13 -0.55
CA TRP A 38 20.71 9.84 0.34
C TRP A 38 19.64 10.62 -0.44
N ILE A 39 20.04 11.30 -1.51
CA ILE A 39 19.11 12.01 -2.41
C ILE A 39 18.14 11.00 -3.04
N LEU A 40 18.65 9.87 -3.53
CA LEU A 40 17.84 8.81 -4.14
C LEU A 40 16.81 8.24 -3.16
N LEU A 41 17.23 7.90 -1.94
CA LEU A 41 16.33 7.40 -0.89
C LEU A 41 15.28 8.45 -0.50
N SER A 42 15.69 9.70 -0.32
CA SER A 42 14.79 10.80 0.00
C SER A 42 13.75 11.01 -1.10
N ASN A 43 14.17 11.03 -2.35
CA ASN A 43 13.27 11.16 -3.50
C ASN A 43 12.30 9.99 -3.59
N LEU A 44 12.76 8.76 -3.31
CA LEU A 44 11.91 7.58 -3.31
C LEU A 44 10.83 7.65 -2.22
N VAL A 45 11.21 8.02 -1.00
CA VAL A 45 10.25 8.16 0.10
C VAL A 45 9.26 9.30 -0.18
N HIS A 46 9.73 10.40 -0.74
CA HIS A 46 8.88 11.52 -1.13
C HIS A 46 7.88 11.12 -2.23
N CYS A 47 8.35 10.47 -3.29
CA CYS A 47 7.51 9.92 -4.35
C CYS A 47 6.48 8.92 -3.81
N PHE A 48 6.87 8.03 -2.88
CA PHE A 48 5.91 7.13 -2.26
C PHE A 48 4.86 7.90 -1.46
N ASN A 49 5.26 8.87 -0.63
CA ASN A 49 4.29 9.65 0.15
C ASN A 49 3.32 10.44 -0.74
N GLU A 50 3.81 11.03 -1.84
CA GLU A 50 3.01 11.83 -2.76
C GLU A 50 2.08 10.96 -3.65
N TYR A 51 2.55 9.78 -4.06
CA TYR A 51 1.88 8.93 -5.07
C TYR A 51 1.46 7.54 -4.58
N SER A 52 1.51 7.25 -3.26
CA SER A 52 1.11 5.96 -2.65
C SER A 52 -0.31 5.52 -3.03
N GLY A 53 -1.14 6.45 -3.50
CA GLY A 53 -2.51 6.16 -3.91
C GLY A 53 -3.50 6.13 -2.74
N TYR A 54 -3.03 6.29 -1.50
CA TYR A 54 -3.84 6.19 -0.29
C TYR A 54 -5.00 7.20 -0.28
N THR A 55 -4.75 8.46 -0.59
CA THR A 55 -5.80 9.48 -0.65
C THR A 55 -6.93 9.13 -1.62
N PHE A 56 -6.63 8.39 -2.70
CA PHE A 56 -7.64 7.94 -3.66
C PHE A 56 -8.45 6.77 -3.11
N VAL A 57 -7.77 5.80 -2.49
CA VAL A 57 -8.43 4.63 -1.89
C VAL A 57 -9.31 5.06 -0.72
N GLU A 58 -8.83 5.99 0.11
CA GLU A 58 -9.59 6.62 1.19
C GLU A 58 -10.86 7.27 0.65
N ARG A 59 -10.76 8.11 -0.39
CA ARG A 59 -11.93 8.72 -1.04
C ARG A 59 -12.91 7.68 -1.58
N CYS A 60 -12.42 6.61 -2.20
CA CYS A 60 -13.29 5.51 -2.64
C CYS A 60 -14.02 4.87 -1.46
N ILE A 61 -13.32 4.59 -0.36
CA ILE A 61 -13.92 3.99 0.83
C ILE A 61 -14.95 4.92 1.46
N GLU A 62 -14.68 6.23 1.53
CA GLU A 62 -15.64 7.23 1.97
C GLU A 62 -16.91 7.20 1.12
N GLN A 63 -16.77 7.18 -0.21
CA GLN A 63 -17.90 7.06 -1.15
C GLN A 63 -18.69 5.76 -0.95
N GLN A 64 -18.01 4.65 -0.66
CA GLN A 64 -18.68 3.39 -0.33
C GLN A 64 -19.37 3.47 1.04
N ASN A 65 -18.78 4.14 2.02
CA ASN A 65 -19.34 4.27 3.36
C ASN A 65 -20.60 5.14 3.41
N VAL A 66 -20.74 6.13 2.53
CA VAL A 66 -21.98 6.92 2.41
C VAL A 66 -23.05 6.22 1.57
N SER A 67 -22.67 5.23 0.76
CA SER A 67 -23.61 4.47 -0.07
C SER A 67 -24.49 3.52 0.77
N PRO A 68 -25.74 3.25 0.35
CA PRO A 68 -26.57 2.23 0.98
C PRO A 68 -25.86 0.87 1.05
N LEU A 69 -25.99 0.13 2.15
CA LEU A 69 -25.28 -1.14 2.38
C LEU A 69 -25.38 -2.13 1.20
N LYS A 70 -26.54 -2.20 0.54
CA LYS A 70 -26.78 -3.08 -0.62
C LYS A 70 -26.04 -2.67 -1.90
N LEU A 71 -25.52 -1.45 -1.95
CA LEU A 71 -24.79 -0.89 -3.10
C LEU A 71 -23.28 -0.85 -2.86
N ARG A 72 -22.83 -1.05 -1.61
CA ARG A 72 -21.40 -1.01 -1.26
C ARG A 72 -20.64 -2.17 -1.92
N PHE A 73 -19.50 -1.84 -2.51
CA PHE A 73 -18.55 -2.77 -3.12
C PHE A 73 -19.21 -3.79 -4.05
N LYS A 74 -20.21 -3.38 -4.83
CA LYS A 74 -20.69 -4.18 -5.95
C LYS A 74 -19.54 -4.44 -6.93
N TYR A 75 -19.64 -5.55 -7.66
CA TYR A 75 -18.64 -5.96 -8.64
C TYR A 75 -18.20 -4.80 -9.56
N SER A 76 -19.16 -4.04 -10.10
CA SER A 76 -18.87 -2.85 -10.92
C SER A 76 -18.00 -1.82 -10.18
N SER A 77 -18.33 -1.49 -8.94
CA SER A 77 -17.57 -0.54 -8.12
C SER A 77 -16.17 -1.05 -7.77
N VAL A 78 -16.02 -2.37 -7.58
CA VAL A 78 -14.70 -3.00 -7.38
C VAL A 78 -13.88 -2.97 -8.68
N CYS A 79 -14.50 -3.21 -9.84
CA CYS A 79 -13.85 -3.06 -11.14
C CYS A 79 -13.42 -1.60 -11.40
N ASP A 80 -14.26 -0.62 -11.06
CA ASP A 80 -13.94 0.80 -11.18
C ASP A 80 -12.73 1.16 -10.30
N PHE A 81 -12.72 0.66 -9.07
CA PHE A 81 -11.60 0.81 -8.14
C PHE A 81 -10.29 0.23 -8.70
N ILE A 82 -10.33 -1.01 -9.21
CA ILE A 82 -9.14 -1.67 -9.80
C ILE A 82 -8.65 -0.90 -11.04
N THR A 83 -9.59 -0.44 -11.88
CA THR A 83 -9.27 0.33 -13.09
C THR A 83 -8.59 1.64 -12.73
N MET A 84 -9.13 2.35 -11.73
CA MET A 84 -8.55 3.59 -11.24
C MET A 84 -7.12 3.40 -10.71
N ILE A 85 -6.86 2.34 -9.93
CA ILE A 85 -5.50 2.01 -9.47
C ILE A 85 -4.55 1.81 -10.66
N LYS A 86 -4.97 1.03 -11.67
CA LYS A 86 -4.17 0.80 -12.88
C LYS A 86 -3.87 2.11 -13.63
N THR A 87 -4.85 3.00 -13.75
CA THR A 87 -4.65 4.31 -14.39
C THR A 87 -3.63 5.17 -13.65
N ASN A 88 -3.65 5.17 -12.31
CA ASN A 88 -2.68 5.92 -11.51
C ASN A 88 -1.26 5.36 -11.67
N VAL A 89 -1.09 4.04 -11.66
CA VAL A 89 0.20 3.41 -11.93
C VAL A 89 0.73 3.80 -13.32
N GLN A 90 -0.14 3.82 -14.34
CA GLN A 90 0.24 4.30 -15.68
C GLN A 90 0.65 5.77 -15.71
N LEU A 91 0.03 6.63 -14.89
CA LEU A 91 0.39 8.05 -14.80
C LEU A 91 1.79 8.24 -14.23
N VAL A 92 2.19 7.45 -13.23
CA VAL A 92 3.55 7.48 -12.67
C VAL A 92 4.58 7.23 -13.78
N PHE A 93 4.40 6.18 -14.58
CA PHE A 93 5.29 5.89 -15.71
C PHE A 93 5.30 7.00 -16.77
N LYS A 94 4.14 7.59 -17.07
CA LYS A 94 4.04 8.70 -18.05
C LYS A 94 4.65 10.01 -17.57
N LYS A 95 4.91 10.17 -16.26
CA LYS A 95 5.42 11.41 -15.67
C LYS A 95 6.86 11.29 -15.16
N ASN A 96 7.34 10.06 -14.95
CA ASN A 96 8.71 9.81 -14.53
C ASN A 96 9.69 10.03 -15.69
N ARG A 97 10.55 11.06 -15.59
CA ARG A 97 11.51 11.41 -16.64
C ARG A 97 12.58 10.35 -16.86
N ASP A 98 13.02 9.67 -15.79
CA ASP A 98 14.02 8.62 -15.86
C ASP A 98 13.46 7.42 -16.62
N PHE A 99 12.20 7.05 -16.34
CA PHE A 99 11.49 6.02 -17.11
C PHE A 99 11.39 6.42 -18.59
N LEU A 100 10.91 7.63 -18.89
CA LEU A 100 10.76 8.11 -20.28
C LEU A 100 12.07 8.23 -21.06
N SER A 101 13.22 8.26 -20.38
CA SER A 101 14.54 8.30 -21.01
C SER A 101 15.03 6.94 -21.50
N LEU A 102 14.36 5.85 -21.11
CA LEU A 102 14.71 4.49 -21.51
C LEU A 102 14.32 4.20 -22.96
N SER A 103 14.98 3.19 -23.55
CA SER A 103 14.56 2.67 -24.85
C SER A 103 13.21 1.96 -24.75
N GLN A 104 12.53 1.76 -25.88
CA GLN A 104 11.25 1.07 -25.89
C GLN A 104 11.37 -0.41 -25.48
N ASP A 105 12.50 -1.06 -25.81
CA ASP A 105 12.76 -2.43 -25.38
C ASP A 105 13.01 -2.50 -23.87
N ASP A 106 13.72 -1.52 -23.31
CA ASP A 106 13.94 -1.40 -21.87
C ASP A 106 12.63 -1.07 -21.13
N HIS A 107 11.74 -0.25 -21.70
CA HIS A 107 10.40 -0.05 -21.15
C HIS A 107 9.66 -1.39 -21.02
N ILE A 108 9.65 -2.20 -22.08
CA ILE A 108 8.93 -3.48 -22.10
C ILE A 108 9.55 -4.46 -21.09
N ALA A 109 10.89 -4.52 -21.04
CA ALA A 109 11.62 -5.36 -20.09
C ALA A 109 11.32 -4.96 -18.64
N LEU A 110 11.37 -3.66 -18.33
CA LEU A 110 11.09 -3.13 -16.99
C LEU A 110 9.63 -3.40 -16.59
N LEU A 111 8.68 -3.15 -17.49
CA LEU A 111 7.26 -3.41 -17.25
C LEU A 111 7.00 -4.90 -17.02
N ARG A 112 7.56 -5.79 -17.85
CA ARG A 112 7.39 -7.24 -17.69
C ARG A 112 8.05 -7.78 -16.42
N GLY A 113 9.25 -7.30 -16.09
CA GLY A 113 10.02 -7.78 -14.95
C GLY A 113 9.54 -7.25 -13.61
N THR A 114 8.99 -6.03 -13.58
CA THR A 114 8.81 -5.29 -12.31
C THR A 114 7.34 -4.99 -12.01
N VAL A 115 6.54 -4.63 -13.02
CA VAL A 115 5.17 -4.14 -12.76
C VAL A 115 4.26 -5.22 -12.23
N GLY A 116 4.41 -6.47 -12.68
CA GLY A 116 3.61 -7.58 -12.14
C GLY A 116 3.78 -7.72 -10.63
N TYR A 117 5.02 -7.76 -10.15
CA TYR A 117 5.34 -7.92 -8.73
C TYR A 117 5.06 -6.65 -7.92
N THR A 118 5.48 -5.48 -8.40
CA THR A 118 5.30 -4.22 -7.66
C THR A 118 3.84 -3.79 -7.58
N THR A 119 3.04 -4.01 -8.62
CA THR A 119 1.60 -3.72 -8.58
C THR A 119 0.87 -4.70 -7.68
N SER A 120 1.28 -5.98 -7.65
CA SER A 120 0.71 -6.97 -6.76
C SER A 120 1.04 -6.66 -5.29
N LEU A 121 2.29 -6.32 -5.00
CA LEU A 121 2.73 -5.88 -3.66
C LEU A 121 1.98 -4.60 -3.22
N GLY A 122 1.97 -3.55 -4.04
CA GLY A 122 1.25 -2.31 -3.74
C GLY A 122 -0.26 -2.50 -3.57
N GLY A 123 -0.85 -3.37 -4.39
CA GLY A 123 -2.24 -3.78 -4.28
C GLY A 123 -2.52 -4.48 -2.95
N MET A 124 -1.70 -5.47 -2.57
CA MET A 124 -1.81 -6.15 -1.28
C MET A 124 -1.70 -5.17 -0.10
N PHE A 125 -0.73 -4.26 -0.16
CA PHE A 125 -0.57 -3.23 0.87
C PHE A 125 -1.80 -2.36 1.04
N THR A 126 -2.36 -1.89 -0.08
CA THR A 126 -3.58 -1.08 -0.09
C THR A 126 -4.77 -1.86 0.47
N LEU A 127 -4.98 -3.09 0.00
CA LEU A 127 -6.07 -3.96 0.47
C LEU A 127 -5.98 -4.22 1.97
N ARG A 128 -4.76 -4.41 2.50
CA ARG A 128 -4.50 -4.68 3.92
C ARG A 128 -4.65 -3.43 4.79
N HIS A 129 -4.09 -2.29 4.37
CA HIS A 129 -4.16 -1.01 5.09
C HIS A 129 -5.62 -0.62 5.37
N TYR A 130 -6.46 -0.75 4.34
CA TYR A 130 -7.87 -0.41 4.41
C TYR A 130 -8.80 -1.57 4.80
N LYS A 131 -8.23 -2.74 5.11
CA LYS A 131 -8.98 -3.95 5.50
C LYS A 131 -10.07 -4.32 4.50
N LEU A 132 -9.81 -4.15 3.19
CA LEU A 132 -10.83 -4.31 2.16
C LEU A 132 -11.38 -5.74 2.10
N TYR A 133 -10.56 -6.76 2.36
CA TYR A 133 -11.03 -8.15 2.46
C TYR A 133 -11.79 -8.49 3.75
N ASP A 134 -11.90 -7.58 4.72
CA ASP A 134 -12.78 -7.77 5.88
C ASP A 134 -14.22 -7.34 5.55
N TYR A 135 -14.41 -6.58 4.47
CA TYR A 135 -15.72 -6.29 3.93
C TYR A 135 -16.19 -7.47 3.07
N VAL A 136 -17.13 -8.27 3.60
CA VAL A 136 -17.74 -9.40 2.88
C VAL A 136 -18.20 -9.06 1.45
N PRO A 137 -18.83 -7.90 1.18
CA PRO A 137 -19.22 -7.54 -0.18
C PRO A 137 -18.02 -7.33 -1.12
N PHE A 138 -16.94 -6.72 -0.63
CA PHE A 138 -15.71 -6.54 -1.41
C PHE A 138 -15.04 -7.88 -1.70
N TYR A 139 -14.89 -8.73 -0.68
CA TYR A 139 -14.30 -10.06 -0.83
C TYR A 139 -15.04 -10.89 -1.88
N LYS A 140 -16.37 -10.94 -1.81
CA LYS A 140 -17.20 -11.66 -2.81
C LYS A 140 -17.08 -11.08 -4.21
N SER A 141 -17.05 -9.75 -4.32
CA SER A 141 -16.84 -9.09 -5.61
C SER A 141 -15.45 -9.34 -6.18
N ALA A 142 -14.43 -9.46 -5.34
CA ALA A 142 -13.08 -9.85 -5.77
C ALA A 142 -13.05 -11.29 -6.30
N GLU A 143 -13.72 -12.24 -5.64
CA GLU A 143 -13.86 -13.63 -6.12
C GLU A 143 -14.63 -13.76 -7.45
N MET A 144 -15.40 -12.74 -7.84
CA MET A 144 -16.05 -12.68 -9.16
C MET A 144 -15.09 -12.22 -10.26
N GLY A 145 -14.08 -11.41 -9.92
CA GLY A 145 -13.13 -10.85 -10.88
C GLY A 145 -11.81 -11.61 -10.98
N PHE A 146 -11.47 -12.38 -9.95
CA PHE A 146 -10.24 -13.17 -9.83
C PHE A 146 -10.58 -14.61 -9.46
N GLN A 147 -9.62 -15.55 -9.59
CA GLN A 147 -9.87 -16.91 -9.11
C GLN A 147 -10.04 -16.91 -7.58
N PRO A 148 -11.06 -17.60 -7.02
CA PRO A 148 -11.28 -17.62 -5.58
C PRO A 148 -10.08 -18.13 -4.76
N SER A 149 -9.32 -19.08 -5.30
CA SER A 149 -8.07 -19.56 -4.69
C SER A 149 -7.03 -18.46 -4.51
N ASP A 150 -6.92 -17.56 -5.48
CA ASP A 150 -5.95 -16.47 -5.48
C ASP A 150 -6.36 -15.39 -4.48
N VAL A 151 -7.67 -15.11 -4.39
CA VAL A 151 -8.22 -14.17 -3.40
C VAL A 151 -8.01 -14.69 -1.98
N ALA A 152 -8.29 -15.98 -1.75
CA ALA A 152 -8.09 -16.63 -0.45
C ALA A 152 -6.60 -16.65 -0.04
N LEU A 153 -5.71 -17.02 -0.97
CA LEU A 153 -4.27 -17.00 -0.74
C LEU A 153 -3.78 -15.57 -0.46
N SER A 154 -4.25 -14.58 -1.23
CA SER A 154 -3.91 -13.18 -1.02
C SER A 154 -4.34 -12.68 0.36
N LYS A 155 -5.56 -13.01 0.81
CA LYS A 155 -6.02 -12.67 2.16
C LYS A 155 -5.14 -13.34 3.23
N LEU A 156 -4.85 -14.64 3.10
CA LEU A 156 -4.01 -15.38 4.03
C LEU A 156 -2.61 -14.76 4.17
N VAL A 157 -1.97 -14.44 3.03
CA VAL A 157 -0.65 -13.80 3.01
C VAL A 157 -0.70 -12.43 3.70
N MET A 158 -1.72 -11.62 3.43
CA MET A 158 -1.85 -10.29 4.03
C MET A 158 -2.19 -10.30 5.52
N ASP A 159 -2.95 -11.29 5.99
CA ASP A 159 -3.27 -11.46 7.40
C ASP A 159 -2.03 -11.92 8.20
N GLY A 160 -1.13 -12.67 7.56
CA GLY A 160 0.13 -13.13 8.16
C GLY A 160 1.28 -12.13 8.12
N LEU A 161 1.15 -11.04 7.34
CA LEU A 161 2.16 -10.00 7.23
C LEU A 161 1.73 -8.76 8.01
N ASP A 162 2.53 -8.35 8.99
CA ASP A 162 2.35 -7.05 9.67
C ASP A 162 2.95 -5.95 8.81
N ILE A 163 2.18 -5.53 7.81
CA ILE A 163 2.61 -4.52 6.83
C ILE A 163 2.13 -3.16 7.30
N ASP A 164 3.08 -2.26 7.49
CA ASP A 164 2.85 -0.82 7.62
C ASP A 164 3.60 -0.04 6.52
N ASP A 165 3.37 1.26 6.46
CA ASP A 165 4.03 2.15 5.49
C ASP A 165 5.57 2.11 5.61
N THR A 166 6.08 1.83 6.82
CA THR A 166 7.52 1.70 7.09
C THR A 166 8.09 0.49 6.37
N PHE A 167 7.42 -0.66 6.47
CA PHE A 167 7.79 -1.88 5.77
C PHE A 167 7.83 -1.67 4.24
N ILE A 168 6.85 -0.96 3.69
CA ILE A 168 6.79 -0.69 2.24
C ILE A 168 7.97 0.18 1.81
N LYS A 169 8.26 1.25 2.56
CA LYS A 169 9.41 2.13 2.30
C LYS A 169 10.73 1.36 2.39
N LEU A 170 10.85 0.43 3.34
CA LEU A 170 12.02 -0.45 3.48
C LEU A 170 12.18 -1.39 2.28
N ILE A 171 11.09 -2.02 1.81
CA ILE A 171 11.13 -2.87 0.60
C ILE A 171 11.55 -2.05 -0.61
N LEU A 172 10.98 -0.85 -0.79
CA LEU A 172 11.36 0.03 -1.90
C LEU A 172 12.83 0.46 -1.82
N ALA A 173 13.33 0.78 -0.63
CA ALA A 173 14.75 1.10 -0.42
C ALA A 173 15.65 -0.10 -0.74
N ILE A 174 15.30 -1.31 -0.27
CA ILE A 174 16.04 -2.55 -0.58
C ILE A 174 16.05 -2.79 -2.10
N LEU A 175 14.91 -2.64 -2.78
CA LEU A 175 14.85 -2.83 -4.22
C LEU A 175 15.75 -1.85 -4.98
N VAL A 176 15.77 -0.58 -4.58
CA VAL A 176 16.60 0.44 -5.23
C VAL A 176 18.09 0.27 -4.95
N PHE A 177 18.49 -0.20 -3.77
CA PHE A 177 19.92 -0.38 -3.43
C PHE A 177 20.46 -1.78 -3.73
N SER A 178 19.59 -2.80 -3.85
CA SER A 178 20.01 -4.15 -4.27
C SER A 178 20.44 -4.23 -5.74
N THR A 179 19.98 -3.29 -6.58
CA THR A 179 20.39 -3.19 -7.99
C THR A 179 21.71 -2.45 -8.16
N THR A 180 22.14 -1.66 -7.17
CA THR A 180 23.41 -0.90 -7.23
C THR A 180 24.67 -1.73 -6.94
N THR A 181 24.55 -2.99 -6.53
CA THR A 181 25.70 -3.89 -6.27
C THR A 181 26.12 -4.76 -7.47
N CYS A 182 25.49 -4.60 -8.64
CA CYS A 182 25.88 -5.29 -9.89
C CYS A 182 26.56 -4.32 -10.87
N THR A 183 27.68 -3.71 -10.47
CA THR A 183 28.62 -3.03 -11.35
C THR A 183 30.03 -3.20 -10.82
#